data_AF-A0A944MKI1-F1
#
_entry.id   AF-A0A944MKI1-F1
#
_cell.length_a   1.000
_cell.length_b   1.000
_cell.length_c   1.000
_cell.angle_alpha   90.00
_cell.angle_beta   90.00
_cell.angle_gamma   90.00
#
_symmetry.space_group_name_H-M   'P 1'
#
loop_
_entity.id
_entity.type
_entity.pdbx_description
1 polymer ?
#
loop_
_entity_poly.entity_id
_entity_poly.type
_entity_poly.pdbx_seq_one_letter_code
_entity_poly.pdbx_strand_id
1 'polypeptide(L)'
;MNRKVLYESPAGVKSSEALAWYQTLSTYEGEQETFHRRHLVTPLAKELMDLKCNTCHQGNDLREEATNPPQHSNRDKTLRKSVNPEICLMCHGANPYELMGLPMPWSESRGLFQNDCLLCHANIRTNRHRVNYLKADAIEVAAKKDPDVCYGCHGGRQWYRIGYPYPRHAWKGMSSNTPEWAKDRPTESEPRFRIRTQQASN
;
A
#
# COMPACT_ATOMS: atom_id res chain seq x y z
N MET A 1 6.47 25.50 13.24
CA MET A 1 6.32 25.58 11.76
C MET A 1 4.98 24.99 11.39
N ASN A 2 4.09 25.80 10.79
CA ASN A 2 2.80 25.33 10.29
C ASN A 2 3.06 24.46 9.05
N ARG A 3 3.04 23.12 9.20
CA ARG A 3 3.28 22.19 8.08
C ARG A 3 2.03 22.16 7.20
N LYS A 4 1.90 23.15 6.31
CA LYS A 4 0.84 23.25 5.31
C LYS A 4 1.45 23.23 3.92
N VAL A 5 0.64 22.85 2.93
CA VAL A 5 1.01 23.01 1.52
C VAL A 5 1.18 24.50 1.24
N LEU A 6 2.26 24.85 0.54
CA LEU A 6 2.52 26.23 0.15
C LEU A 6 1.53 26.63 -0.95
N TYR A 7 1.02 27.85 -0.87
CA TYR A 7 0.19 28.42 -1.94
C TYR A 7 0.98 28.58 -3.25
N GLU A 8 2.28 28.83 -3.14
CA GLU A 8 3.18 29.08 -4.25
C GLU A 8 4.52 28.40 -3.99
N SER A 9 5.10 27.80 -5.02
CA SER A 9 6.45 27.22 -4.94
C SER A 9 7.50 28.34 -4.87
N PRO A 10 8.74 28.03 -4.42
CA PRO A 10 9.84 29.00 -4.50
C PRO A 10 10.14 29.52 -5.91
N ALA A 11 9.66 28.83 -6.95
CA ALA A 11 9.81 29.22 -8.36
C ALA A 11 8.60 30.02 -8.90
N GLY A 12 7.64 30.40 -8.05
CA GLY A 12 6.51 31.24 -8.44
C GLY A 12 5.28 30.49 -8.95
N VAL A 13 5.28 29.15 -8.93
CA VAL A 13 4.16 28.35 -9.44
C VAL A 13 3.12 28.15 -8.36
N LYS A 14 1.87 28.56 -8.61
CA LYS A 14 0.77 28.36 -7.67
C LYS A 14 0.38 26.90 -7.57
N SER A 15 0.02 26.45 -6.36
CA SER A 15 -0.43 25.07 -6.12
C SER A 15 -1.73 24.72 -6.85
N SER A 16 -2.56 25.72 -7.16
CA SER A 16 -3.79 25.57 -7.94
C SER A 16 -3.54 25.40 -9.45
N GLU A 17 -2.35 25.76 -9.93
CA GLU A 17 -1.98 25.73 -11.36
C GLU A 17 -1.10 24.51 -11.70
N ALA A 18 -0.77 23.67 -10.70
CA ALA A 18 0.06 22.48 -10.86
C ALA A 18 -0.55 21.25 -10.19
N LEU A 19 -0.55 20.12 -10.90
CA LEU A 19 -0.91 18.84 -10.32
C LEU A 19 0.32 18.17 -9.71
N ALA A 20 0.19 17.71 -8.47
CA ALA A 20 1.15 16.77 -7.92
C ALA A 20 0.95 15.38 -8.57
N TRP A 21 2.02 14.57 -8.63
CA TRP A 21 1.97 13.20 -9.18
C TRP A 21 0.78 12.38 -8.67
N TYR A 22 0.42 12.51 -7.40
CA TYR A 22 -0.66 11.74 -6.80
C TYR A 22 -2.06 12.23 -7.21
N GLN A 23 -2.20 13.36 -7.89
CA GLN A 23 -3.47 13.88 -8.37
C GLN A 23 -3.81 13.37 -9.78
N THR A 24 -2.96 12.56 -10.40
CA THR A 24 -3.16 12.06 -11.77
C THR A 24 -4.07 10.82 -11.85
N LEU A 25 -4.50 10.28 -10.71
CA LEU A 25 -5.45 9.16 -10.65
C LEU A 25 -6.83 9.65 -10.24
N SER A 26 -7.88 9.04 -10.81
CA SER A 26 -9.29 9.35 -10.51
C SER A 26 -9.63 9.26 -9.02
N THR A 27 -8.93 8.40 -8.29
CA THR A 27 -9.15 8.15 -6.86
C THR A 27 -8.70 9.30 -5.95
N TYR A 28 -8.06 10.35 -6.48
CA TYR A 28 -7.72 11.53 -5.71
C TYR A 28 -8.64 12.70 -6.04
N GLU A 29 -9.25 13.28 -5.01
CA GLU A 29 -10.08 14.49 -5.13
C GLU A 29 -9.56 15.59 -4.20
N GLY A 30 -9.70 16.84 -4.65
CA GLY A 30 -9.40 18.04 -3.86
C GLY A 30 -8.01 18.64 -4.11
N GLU A 31 -7.68 19.63 -3.28
CA GLU A 31 -6.41 20.35 -3.35
C GLU A 31 -5.22 19.47 -2.99
N GLN A 32 -4.01 19.95 -3.28
CA GLN A 32 -2.79 19.33 -2.80
C GLN A 32 -2.79 19.26 -1.26
N GLU A 33 -2.40 18.10 -0.73
CA GLU A 33 -2.44 17.83 0.70
C GLU A 33 -1.08 17.36 1.23
N THR A 34 -0.82 17.66 2.51
CA THR A 34 0.41 17.20 3.16
C THR A 34 0.47 15.67 3.25
N PHE A 35 1.68 15.11 3.34
CA PHE A 35 1.88 13.65 3.40
C PHE A 35 0.94 12.95 4.40
N HIS A 36 0.88 13.40 5.66
CA HIS A 36 0.02 12.75 6.66
C HIS A 36 -1.46 12.88 6.34
N ARG A 37 -1.89 14.03 5.82
CA ARG A 37 -3.31 14.25 5.50
C ARG A 37 -3.80 13.34 4.38
N ARG A 38 -2.96 13.14 3.36
CA ARG A 38 -3.24 12.20 2.25
C ARG A 38 -3.47 10.75 2.69
N HIS A 39 -2.90 10.35 3.83
CA HIS A 39 -3.01 8.99 4.35
C HIS A 39 -4.05 8.82 5.46
N LEU A 40 -4.48 9.90 6.11
CA LEU A 40 -5.31 9.83 7.32
C LEU A 40 -6.69 10.49 7.17
N VAL A 41 -6.81 11.55 6.38
CA VAL A 41 -8.01 12.41 6.45
C VAL A 41 -8.67 12.77 5.13
N THR A 42 -8.06 12.46 3.99
CA THR A 42 -8.75 12.58 2.69
C THR A 42 -9.95 11.63 2.62
N PRO A 43 -10.97 11.93 1.78
CA PRO A 43 -12.16 11.08 1.67
C PRO A 43 -11.82 9.60 1.40
N LEU A 44 -10.99 9.34 0.38
CA LEU A 44 -10.55 7.98 0.04
C LEU A 44 -9.78 7.31 1.19
N ALA A 45 -8.92 8.06 1.90
CA ALA A 45 -8.19 7.51 3.04
C ALA A 45 -9.13 7.07 4.16
N LYS A 46 -10.14 7.88 4.47
CA LYS A 46 -11.15 7.53 5.48
C LYS A 46 -12.03 6.37 5.02
N GLU A 47 -12.31 6.25 3.73
CA GLU A 47 -13.13 5.18 3.17
C GLU A 47 -12.40 3.83 3.18
N LEU A 48 -11.16 3.79 2.70
CA LEU A 48 -10.46 2.54 2.39
C LEU A 48 -9.41 2.13 3.43
N MET A 49 -8.89 3.07 4.20
CA MET A 49 -7.77 2.84 5.12
C MET A 49 -8.18 2.99 6.58
N ASP A 50 -7.44 2.32 7.47
CA ASP A 50 -7.48 2.49 8.93
C ASP A 50 -6.05 2.68 9.47
N LEU A 51 -5.25 3.50 8.76
CA LEU A 51 -3.87 3.79 9.13
C LEU A 51 -3.83 4.52 10.47
N LYS A 52 -2.95 4.06 11.35
CA LYS A 52 -2.66 4.68 12.66
C LYS A 52 -1.23 5.19 12.65
N CYS A 53 -0.90 6.07 13.60
CA CYS A 53 0.48 6.56 13.76
C CYS A 53 1.47 5.39 13.87
N ASN A 54 1.09 4.32 14.58
CA ASN A 54 1.91 3.13 14.78
C ASN A 54 1.94 2.15 13.60
N THR A 55 1.16 2.38 12.55
CA THR A 55 1.31 1.64 11.29
C THR A 55 2.66 1.98 10.67
N CYS A 56 2.98 3.27 10.55
CA CYS A 56 4.23 3.76 9.96
C CYS A 56 5.35 3.98 10.99
N HIS A 57 5.02 4.51 12.16
CA HIS A 57 5.97 4.75 13.23
C HIS A 57 5.96 3.57 14.19
N GLN A 58 6.92 2.67 14.04
CA GLN A 58 7.11 1.64 15.06
C GLN A 58 7.71 2.33 16.30
N GLY A 59 7.03 2.20 17.44
CA GLY A 59 7.57 2.68 18.70
C GLY A 59 8.67 1.73 19.15
N ASN A 60 9.89 2.25 19.35
CA ASN A 60 10.98 1.45 19.91
C ASN A 60 10.89 1.45 21.44
N ASP A 61 11.29 0.34 22.08
CA ASP A 61 11.58 0.34 23.52
C ASP A 61 12.75 1.33 23.78
N LEU A 62 12.68 2.11 24.85
CA LEU A 62 13.77 2.99 25.27
C LEU A 62 15.10 2.22 25.44
N ARG A 63 15.04 0.91 25.71
CA ARG A 63 16.19 -0.01 25.83
C ARG A 63 16.79 -0.46 24.50
N GLU A 64 16.10 -0.25 23.37
CA GLU A 64 16.62 -0.51 22.02
C GLU A 64 17.44 0.69 21.51
N GLU A 65 18.39 1.16 22.32
CA GLU A 65 19.47 2.00 21.82
C GLU A 65 20.33 1.17 20.87
N ALA A 66 20.63 1.70 19.69
CA ALA A 66 21.60 1.06 18.81
C ALA A 66 22.95 1.09 19.52
N THR A 67 23.37 -0.05 20.10
CA THR A 67 24.69 -0.19 20.73
C THR A 67 25.82 0.08 19.73
N ASN A 68 25.54 -0.12 18.44
CA ASN A 68 26.44 0.15 17.31
C ASN A 68 25.71 0.93 16.20
N PRO A 69 26.39 1.87 15.52
CA PRO A 69 25.83 2.61 14.39
C PRO A 69 25.45 1.69 13.22
N PRO A 70 24.45 2.06 12.39
CA PRO A 70 23.99 1.22 11.29
C PRO A 70 25.11 0.98 10.26
N GLN A 71 25.37 -0.29 9.97
CA GLN A 71 26.23 -0.76 8.87
C GLN A 71 25.37 -1.51 7.85
N HIS A 72 25.81 -1.61 6.58
CA HIS A 72 25.03 -2.19 5.47
C HIS A 72 24.50 -3.62 5.73
N SER A 73 25.10 -4.36 6.65
CA SER A 73 24.72 -5.71 7.07
C SER A 73 23.59 -5.79 8.10
N ASN A 74 23.29 -4.73 8.86
CA ASN A 74 22.35 -4.75 9.98
C ASN A 74 21.16 -3.81 9.73
N ARG A 75 20.16 -4.31 8.97
CA ARG A 75 18.97 -3.55 8.54
C ARG A 75 17.83 -3.51 9.56
N ASP A 76 17.95 -4.30 10.63
CA ASP A 76 16.95 -4.47 11.69
C ASP A 76 17.04 -3.40 12.80
N LYS A 77 18.05 -2.53 12.78
CA LYS A 77 18.25 -1.45 13.77
C LYS A 77 17.92 -0.09 13.16
N THR A 78 16.73 0.44 13.47
CA THR A 78 16.29 1.78 13.05
C THR A 78 16.38 2.78 14.21
N LEU A 79 16.75 4.03 13.94
CA LEU A 79 16.88 5.09 14.97
C LEU A 79 15.51 5.41 15.60
N ARG A 80 15.48 5.97 16.82
CA ARG A 80 14.22 6.27 17.54
C ARG A 80 13.27 7.11 16.67
N LYS A 81 12.01 6.68 16.55
CA LYS A 81 10.95 7.28 15.71
C LYS A 81 11.22 7.22 14.20
N SER A 82 12.19 6.43 13.74
CA SER A 82 12.40 6.20 12.32
C SER A 82 11.29 5.32 11.75
N VAL A 83 10.80 5.72 10.60
CA VAL A 83 9.95 4.89 9.76
C VAL A 83 10.87 3.88 9.07
N ASN A 84 10.62 2.57 9.24
CA ASN A 84 11.23 1.58 8.34
C ASN A 84 10.59 1.79 6.94
N PRO A 85 11.37 2.15 5.90
CA PRO A 85 10.83 2.42 4.57
C PRO A 85 10.06 1.25 3.94
N GLU A 86 10.25 0.02 4.42
CA GLU A 86 9.47 -1.14 3.99
C GLU A 86 7.96 -0.97 4.24
N ILE A 87 7.55 -0.17 5.24
CA ILE A 87 6.13 0.16 5.43
C ILE A 87 5.57 0.99 4.26
N CYS A 88 6.38 1.86 3.67
CA CYS A 88 6.00 2.64 2.51
C CYS A 88 5.92 1.74 1.27
N LEU A 89 6.83 0.76 1.17
CA LEU A 89 6.86 -0.20 0.08
C LEU A 89 5.55 -1.00 -0.01
N MET A 90 4.90 -1.29 1.13
CA MET A 90 3.59 -1.96 1.17
C MET A 90 2.49 -1.22 0.41
N CYS A 91 2.59 0.09 0.18
CA CYS A 91 1.56 0.85 -0.56
C CYS A 91 2.10 1.53 -1.83
N HIS A 92 3.42 1.71 -1.91
CA HIS A 92 4.10 2.43 -2.99
C HIS A 92 5.05 1.54 -3.80
N GLY A 93 4.93 0.23 -3.67
CA GLY A 93 5.64 -0.74 -4.49
C GLY A 93 5.19 -0.74 -5.94
N ALA A 94 6.06 -1.25 -6.81
CA ALA A 94 5.75 -1.45 -8.23
C ALA A 94 4.63 -2.48 -8.43
N ASN A 95 3.86 -2.31 -9.51
CA ASN A 95 2.92 -3.33 -9.96
C ASN A 95 3.69 -4.58 -10.44
N PRO A 96 3.54 -5.76 -9.82
CA PRO A 96 4.28 -6.95 -10.21
C PRO A 96 3.63 -7.64 -11.42
N TYR A 97 3.48 -6.92 -12.54
CA TYR A 97 2.70 -7.34 -13.70
C TYR A 97 3.16 -8.69 -14.29
N GLU A 98 4.48 -8.94 -14.30
CA GLU A 98 5.08 -10.20 -14.75
C GLU A 98 4.64 -11.39 -13.88
N LEU A 99 4.60 -11.21 -12.55
CA LEU A 99 4.13 -12.24 -11.62
C LEU A 99 2.63 -12.53 -11.76
N MET A 100 1.88 -11.57 -12.31
CA MET A 100 0.47 -11.72 -12.63
C MET A 100 0.23 -12.31 -14.03
N GLY A 101 1.29 -12.49 -14.83
CA GLY A 101 1.19 -12.99 -16.21
C GLY A 101 0.64 -11.96 -17.19
N LEU A 102 0.73 -10.66 -16.87
CA LEU A 102 0.34 -9.60 -17.79
C LEU A 102 1.40 -9.41 -18.89
N PRO A 103 1.00 -9.13 -20.14
CA PRO A 103 1.93 -9.01 -21.27
C PRO A 103 2.83 -7.76 -21.20
N MET A 104 2.35 -6.69 -20.54
CA MET A 104 3.02 -5.39 -20.41
C MET A 104 2.59 -4.73 -19.09
N PRO A 105 3.28 -3.67 -18.61
CA PRO A 105 2.87 -2.90 -17.44
C PRO A 105 1.38 -2.50 -17.52
N TRP A 106 0.69 -2.43 -16.36
CA TRP A 106 -0.76 -2.17 -16.33
C TRP A 106 -1.16 -0.88 -17.06
N SER A 107 -0.34 0.17 -17.01
CA SER A 107 -0.58 1.42 -17.75
C SER A 107 -0.71 1.23 -19.27
N GLU A 108 -0.09 0.18 -19.81
CA GLU A 108 -0.07 -0.12 -21.25
C GLU A 108 -1.03 -1.28 -21.59
N SER A 109 -1.27 -2.21 -20.66
CA SER A 109 -2.09 -3.40 -20.90
C SER A 109 -3.52 -3.33 -20.36
N ARG A 110 -3.87 -2.34 -19.51
CA ARG A 110 -5.21 -2.21 -18.88
C ARG A 110 -6.38 -2.31 -19.87
N GLY A 111 -6.23 -1.78 -21.07
CA GLY A 111 -7.26 -1.85 -22.12
C GLY A 111 -7.59 -3.28 -22.57
N LEU A 112 -6.61 -4.18 -22.59
CA LEU A 112 -6.81 -5.60 -22.94
C LEU A 112 -7.68 -6.35 -21.91
N PHE A 113 -7.74 -5.83 -20.69
CA PHE A 113 -8.48 -6.40 -19.57
C PHE A 113 -9.69 -5.55 -19.19
N GLN A 114 -10.23 -4.76 -20.12
CA GLN A 114 -11.39 -3.88 -19.90
C GLN A 114 -11.19 -2.88 -18.75
N ASN A 115 -9.93 -2.56 -18.46
CA ASN A 115 -9.50 -1.80 -17.29
C ASN A 115 -9.93 -2.42 -15.96
N ASP A 116 -10.28 -3.71 -15.88
CA ASP A 116 -10.86 -4.31 -14.67
C ASP A 116 -9.93 -5.35 -14.04
N CYS A 117 -9.40 -5.03 -12.85
CA CYS A 117 -8.60 -5.97 -12.07
C CYS A 117 -9.42 -7.17 -11.55
N LEU A 118 -10.74 -7.00 -11.38
CA LEU A 118 -11.63 -8.04 -10.87
C LEU A 118 -11.91 -9.14 -11.90
N LEU A 119 -11.64 -8.92 -13.19
CA LEU A 119 -11.73 -9.95 -14.23
C LEU A 119 -10.98 -11.23 -13.82
N CYS A 120 -9.82 -11.07 -13.20
CA CYS A 120 -9.06 -12.19 -12.63
C CYS A 120 -9.28 -12.30 -11.11
N HIS A 121 -9.13 -11.20 -10.38
CA HIS A 121 -9.10 -11.24 -8.91
C HIS A 121 -10.43 -11.66 -8.28
N ALA A 122 -11.58 -11.61 -8.97
CA ALA A 122 -12.81 -12.19 -8.43
C ALA A 122 -12.70 -13.71 -8.18
N ASN A 123 -11.83 -14.41 -8.91
CA ASN A 123 -11.69 -15.87 -8.85
C ASN A 123 -10.36 -16.34 -8.24
N ILE A 124 -9.31 -15.51 -8.29
CA ILE A 124 -7.99 -15.83 -7.71
C ILE A 124 -7.61 -14.82 -6.64
N ARG A 125 -6.87 -15.29 -5.63
CA ARG A 125 -6.49 -14.44 -4.48
C ARG A 125 -7.73 -13.79 -3.86
N THR A 126 -8.77 -14.58 -3.58
CA THR A 126 -10.07 -14.10 -3.09
C THR A 126 -10.05 -13.61 -1.65
N ASN A 127 -9.02 -13.96 -0.88
CA ASN A 127 -8.80 -13.52 0.49
C ASN A 127 -7.81 -12.34 0.51
N ARG A 128 -8.32 -11.12 0.26
CA ARG A 128 -7.50 -9.90 0.15
C ARG A 128 -7.66 -8.98 1.36
N HIS A 129 -6.67 -8.10 1.55
CA HIS A 129 -6.74 -6.96 2.47
C HIS A 129 -7.13 -7.31 3.93
N ARG A 130 -6.92 -8.55 4.38
CA ARG A 130 -7.21 -9.02 5.75
C ARG A 130 -6.16 -8.53 6.75
N VAL A 131 -6.05 -7.22 6.87
CA VAL A 131 -5.11 -6.51 7.73
C VAL A 131 -5.83 -5.41 8.51
N ASN A 132 -5.30 -5.06 9.68
CA ASN A 132 -5.93 -4.10 10.59
C ASN A 132 -5.78 -2.62 10.19
N TYR A 133 -5.13 -2.33 9.06
CA TYR A 133 -4.86 -0.98 8.59
C TYR A 133 -5.55 -0.66 7.25
N LEU A 134 -6.33 -1.62 6.70
CA LEU A 134 -7.16 -1.47 5.51
C LEU A 134 -8.57 -1.98 5.80
N LYS A 135 -9.55 -1.39 5.14
CA LYS A 135 -10.97 -1.78 5.24
C LYS A 135 -11.33 -2.66 4.05
N ALA A 136 -11.10 -3.97 4.19
CA ALA A 136 -11.25 -4.94 3.10
C ALA A 136 -12.61 -4.82 2.38
N ASP A 137 -13.72 -4.82 3.11
CA ASP A 137 -15.05 -4.78 2.52
C ASP A 137 -15.33 -3.46 1.77
N ALA A 138 -14.85 -2.33 2.32
CA ALA A 138 -14.96 -1.03 1.65
C ALA A 138 -14.15 -1.00 0.34
N ILE A 139 -12.94 -1.58 0.33
CA ILE A 139 -12.10 -1.71 -0.86
C ILE A 139 -12.80 -2.55 -1.93
N GLU A 140 -13.40 -3.69 -1.58
CA GLU A 140 -14.12 -4.53 -2.54
C GLU A 140 -15.36 -3.84 -3.11
N VAL A 141 -16.04 -2.99 -2.32
CA VAL A 141 -17.17 -2.18 -2.81
C VAL A 141 -16.70 -1.05 -3.72
N ALA A 142 -15.63 -0.34 -3.36
CA ALA A 142 -15.07 0.76 -4.15
C ALA A 142 -14.47 0.27 -5.47
N ALA A 143 -13.73 -0.84 -5.45
CA ALA A 143 -13.08 -1.41 -6.64
C ALA A 143 -14.07 -1.88 -7.72
N LYS A 144 -15.29 -2.25 -7.34
CA LYS A 144 -16.36 -2.56 -8.31
C LYS A 144 -16.86 -1.34 -9.08
N LYS A 145 -16.67 -0.14 -8.53
CA LYS A 145 -17.11 1.13 -9.13
C LYS A 145 -16.00 1.76 -9.96
N ASP A 146 -14.77 1.72 -9.45
CA ASP A 146 -13.60 2.31 -10.08
C ASP A 146 -12.40 1.35 -9.98
N PRO A 147 -11.92 0.78 -11.10
CA PRO A 147 -10.76 -0.09 -11.07
C PRO A 147 -9.43 0.61 -10.73
N ASP A 148 -9.37 1.95 -10.84
CA ASP A 148 -8.18 2.71 -10.41
C ASP A 148 -8.03 2.70 -8.88
N VAL A 149 -9.04 2.22 -8.11
CA VAL A 149 -8.88 1.87 -6.69
C VAL A 149 -7.83 0.79 -6.51
N CYS A 150 -7.88 -0.27 -7.32
CA CYS A 150 -6.87 -1.33 -7.27
C CYS A 150 -5.52 -0.81 -7.75
N TYR A 151 -5.49 -0.21 -8.95
CA TYR A 151 -4.22 0.22 -9.53
C TYR A 151 -3.54 1.30 -8.68
N GLY A 152 -4.30 2.24 -8.12
CA GLY A 152 -3.76 3.31 -7.28
C GLY A 152 -2.95 2.81 -6.08
N CYS A 153 -3.34 1.69 -5.47
CA CYS A 153 -2.61 1.05 -4.38
C CYS A 153 -1.56 0.02 -4.86
N HIS A 154 -1.76 -0.60 -6.03
CA HIS A 154 -0.91 -1.66 -6.56
C HIS A 154 0.03 -1.22 -7.69
N GLY A 155 0.40 0.07 -7.77
CA GLY A 155 1.46 0.57 -8.65
C GLY A 155 1.20 1.94 -9.29
N GLY A 156 -0.03 2.44 -9.28
CA GLY A 156 -0.36 3.77 -9.81
C GLY A 156 0.26 4.91 -9.01
N ARG A 157 0.64 4.66 -7.74
CA ARG A 157 1.35 5.61 -6.86
C ARG A 157 2.74 5.09 -6.48
N GLN A 158 3.40 4.43 -7.42
CA GLN A 158 4.70 3.80 -7.20
C GLN A 158 5.79 4.83 -6.87
N TRP A 159 6.51 4.59 -5.77
CA TRP A 159 7.75 5.29 -5.41
C TRP A 159 8.97 4.37 -5.50
N TYR A 160 8.75 3.07 -5.29
CA TYR A 160 9.81 2.08 -5.29
C TYR A 160 9.82 1.33 -6.63
N ARG A 161 11.01 1.02 -7.16
CA ARG A 161 11.16 0.22 -8.39
C ARG A 161 10.78 -1.24 -8.21
N ILE A 162 10.69 -1.71 -6.97
CA ILE A 162 10.39 -3.10 -6.60
C ILE A 162 8.94 -3.21 -6.11
N GLY A 163 8.33 -4.38 -6.32
CA GLY A 163 7.03 -4.70 -5.71
C GLY A 163 7.20 -5.14 -4.26
N TYR A 164 6.22 -4.84 -3.40
CA TYR A 164 6.20 -5.38 -2.05
C TYR A 164 5.86 -6.88 -2.09
N PRO A 165 6.62 -7.73 -1.37
CA PRO A 165 6.40 -9.15 -1.43
C PRO A 165 5.21 -9.61 -0.56
N TYR A 166 3.98 -9.23 -0.90
CA TYR A 166 2.80 -9.55 -0.10
C TYR A 166 2.69 -11.05 0.24
N PRO A 167 2.23 -11.39 1.47
CA PRO A 167 1.96 -12.75 1.87
C PRO A 167 0.99 -13.46 0.92
N ARG A 168 1.26 -14.73 0.64
CA ARG A 168 0.45 -15.61 -0.22
C ARG A 168 -0.52 -16.42 0.62
N HIS A 169 -1.55 -15.75 1.13
CA HIS A 169 -2.67 -16.37 1.83
C HIS A 169 -3.36 -17.42 0.94
N ALA A 170 -3.86 -18.50 1.54
CA ALA A 170 -4.60 -19.51 0.80
C ALA A 170 -5.92 -18.94 0.22
N TRP A 171 -6.29 -19.36 -0.99
CA TRP A 171 -7.59 -19.04 -1.59
C TRP A 171 -8.25 -20.30 -2.18
N LYS A 172 -9.57 -20.24 -2.41
CA LYS A 172 -10.32 -21.36 -2.97
C LYS A 172 -9.81 -21.70 -4.38
N GLY A 173 -9.48 -22.96 -4.63
CA GLY A 173 -8.97 -23.41 -5.93
C GLY A 173 -7.50 -23.06 -6.19
N MET A 174 -6.76 -22.64 -5.16
CA MET A 174 -5.31 -22.47 -5.24
C MET A 174 -4.62 -23.80 -5.51
N SER A 175 -3.72 -23.83 -6.50
CA SER A 175 -2.90 -25.01 -6.80
C SER A 175 -2.06 -25.43 -5.58
N SER A 176 -1.93 -26.74 -5.38
CA SER A 176 -1.01 -27.32 -4.39
C SER A 176 0.46 -27.09 -4.76
N ASN A 177 0.75 -26.86 -6.05
CA ASN A 177 2.09 -26.51 -6.48
C ASN A 177 2.39 -25.03 -6.20
N THR A 178 3.47 -24.76 -5.49
CA THR A 178 3.94 -23.39 -5.20
C THR A 178 4.95 -22.96 -6.27
N PRO A 179 4.68 -21.90 -7.05
CA PRO A 179 5.62 -21.37 -8.03
C PRO A 179 6.95 -20.96 -7.42
N GLU A 180 8.05 -21.02 -8.19
CA GLU A 180 9.40 -20.71 -7.70
C GLU A 180 9.49 -19.35 -7.00
N TRP A 181 8.95 -18.30 -7.63
CA TRP A 181 8.96 -16.93 -7.09
C TRP A 181 8.21 -16.79 -5.75
N ALA A 182 7.37 -17.76 -5.42
CA ALA A 182 6.49 -17.75 -4.26
C ALA A 182 7.00 -18.59 -3.09
N LYS A 183 8.07 -19.38 -3.25
CA LYS A 183 8.56 -20.32 -2.22
C LYS A 183 8.90 -19.63 -0.90
N ASP A 184 9.53 -18.47 -0.96
CA ASP A 184 9.95 -17.70 0.22
C ASP A 184 8.90 -16.69 0.68
N ARG A 185 7.68 -16.72 0.14
CA ARG A 185 6.63 -15.78 0.53
C ARG A 185 5.93 -16.25 1.81
N PRO A 186 5.77 -15.36 2.80
CA PRO A 186 4.96 -15.68 3.98
C PRO A 186 3.54 -16.09 3.55
N THR A 187 2.93 -17.02 4.26
CA THR A 187 1.53 -17.42 4.04
C THR A 187 0.54 -16.60 4.88
N GLU A 188 1.05 -15.79 5.79
CA GLU A 188 0.27 -14.93 6.68
C GLU A 188 0.89 -13.53 6.79
N SER A 189 0.06 -12.53 7.08
CA SER A 189 0.51 -11.17 7.38
C SER A 189 1.29 -11.13 8.71
N GLU A 190 2.14 -10.12 8.89
CA GLU A 190 2.84 -9.89 10.16
C GLU A 190 1.86 -9.87 11.35
N PRO A 191 2.19 -10.49 12.51
CA PRO A 191 1.28 -10.58 13.65
C PRO A 191 0.64 -9.26 14.07
N ARG A 192 1.39 -8.15 14.01
CA ARG A 192 0.88 -6.80 14.36
C ARG A 192 -0.18 -6.25 13.40
N PHE A 193 -0.27 -6.80 12.20
CA PHE A 193 -1.24 -6.40 11.18
C PHE A 193 -2.41 -7.35 11.04
N ARG A 194 -2.37 -8.51 11.70
CA ARG A 194 -3.48 -9.45 11.68
C ARG A 194 -4.69 -8.81 12.37
N ILE A 195 -5.86 -8.96 11.75
CA ILE A 195 -7.11 -8.64 12.40
C ILE A 195 -7.25 -9.67 13.53
N ARG A 196 -7.17 -9.22 14.78
CA ARG A 196 -7.52 -10.07 15.91
C ARG A 196 -9.02 -10.27 15.81
N THR A 197 -9.46 -11.45 15.40
CA THR A 197 -10.82 -11.88 15.71
C THR A 197 -10.87 -11.87 17.23
N GLN A 198 -11.58 -10.92 17.84
CA GLN A 198 -12.15 -11.21 19.14
C GLN A 198 -12.93 -12.50 18.90
N GLN A 199 -12.42 -13.62 19.41
CA GLN A 199 -13.30 -14.74 19.67
C GLN A 199 -14.46 -14.12 20.44
N ALA A 200 -15.63 -14.10 19.82
CA ALA A 200 -16.85 -13.82 20.55
C ALA A 200 -16.87 -14.88 21.64
N SER A 201 -16.54 -14.45 22.86
CA SER A 201 -16.74 -15.24 24.06
C SER A 201 -18.23 -15.49 24.15
N ASN A 202 -18.63 -16.70 23.77
CA ASN A 202 -19.89 -17.29 24.25
C ASN A 202 -19.64 -17.86 25.64
#